data_AF-A0A7W7CKF9-F1
#
_entry.id   AF-A0A7W7CKF9-F1
#
_cell.length_a   1.000
_cell.length_b   1.000
_cell.length_c   1.000
_cell.angle_alpha   90.00
_cell.angle_beta   90.00
_cell.angle_gamma   90.00
#
_symmetry.space_group_name_H-M   'P 1'
#
loop_
_entity.id
_entity.type
_entity.pdbx_description
1 polymer ?
#
loop_
_entity_poly.entity_id
_entity_poly.type
_entity_poly.pdbx_seq_one_letter_code
_entity_poly.pdbx_strand_id
1 'polypeptide(L)'
;MADPVEGQAIADYLDSGTPVLVTPTLLDDVLDPGRTAVVPVNFLTDGRWVWTDTITYYLQRHGLLPEPELLAHLRTQGPAAAPVAAETVHRAVGFVLTPRAS
;
A
#
# COMPACT_ATOMS: atom_id res chain seq x y z
N MET A 1 16.21 -1.16 -8.46
CA MET A 1 15.24 -2.08 -9.10
C MET A 1 15.18 -3.31 -8.21
N ALA A 2 13.98 -3.70 -7.77
CA ALA A 2 13.80 -4.92 -6.98
C ALA A 2 14.21 -6.15 -7.79
N ASP A 3 14.65 -7.22 -7.13
CA ASP A 3 14.65 -8.54 -7.75
C ASP A 3 13.21 -8.87 -8.19
N PRO A 4 12.96 -9.41 -9.39
CA PRO A 4 11.60 -9.59 -9.90
C PRO A 4 10.76 -10.55 -9.05
N VAL A 5 11.37 -11.53 -8.39
CA VAL A 5 10.65 -12.45 -7.49
C VAL A 5 10.33 -11.73 -6.17
N GLU A 6 11.29 -11.00 -5.61
CA GLU A 6 11.06 -10.18 -4.41
C GLU A 6 9.99 -9.12 -4.65
N GLY A 7 10.04 -8.43 -5.79
CA GLY A 7 9.09 -7.40 -6.18
C GLY A 7 7.67 -7.94 -6.30
N GLN A 8 7.49 -9.12 -6.90
CA GLN A 8 6.18 -9.76 -6.99
C GLN A 8 5.66 -10.14 -5.59
N ALA A 9 6.49 -10.76 -4.75
CA ALA A 9 6.10 -11.14 -3.40
C ALA A 9 5.69 -9.92 -2.54
N ILE A 10 6.40 -8.80 -2.69
CA ILE A 10 6.05 -7.55 -2.01
C ILE A 10 4.72 -7.00 -2.55
N ALA A 11 4.52 -7.01 -3.87
CA ALA A 11 3.28 -6.53 -4.47
C ALA A 11 2.07 -7.36 -4.01
N ASP A 12 2.20 -8.69 -3.98
CA ASP A 12 1.15 -9.60 -3.51
C ASP A 12 0.79 -9.34 -2.04
N TYR A 13 1.80 -9.11 -1.19
CA TYR A 13 1.55 -8.74 0.20
C TYR A 13 0.80 -7.41 0.32
N LEU A 14 1.27 -6.37 -0.39
CA LEU A 14 0.65 -5.05 -0.34
C LEU A 14 -0.80 -5.05 -0.84
N ASP A 15 -1.10 -5.84 -1.88
CA ASP A 15 -2.44 -6.00 -2.44
C ASP A 15 -3.38 -6.78 -1.50
N SER A 16 -2.84 -7.68 -0.69
CA SER A 16 -3.61 -8.46 0.30
C SER A 16 -4.01 -7.69 1.56
N GLY A 17 -3.64 -6.41 1.67
CA GLY A 17 -3.98 -5.58 2.82
C GLY A 17 -5.49 -5.47 3.06
N THR A 18 -5.89 -5.28 4.32
CA THR A 18 -7.30 -5.01 4.66
C THR A 18 -7.65 -3.57 4.30
N PRO A 19 -8.72 -3.30 3.52
CA PRO A 19 -9.12 -1.95 3.17
C PRO A 19 -9.51 -1.12 4.40
N VAL A 20 -9.00 0.11 4.48
CA VAL A 20 -9.30 1.12 5.51
C VAL A 20 -10.21 2.19 4.95
N LEU A 21 -9.86 2.73 3.78
CA LEU A 21 -10.63 3.75 3.08
C LEU A 21 -10.54 3.48 1.58
N VAL A 22 -11.68 3.23 0.95
CA VAL A 22 -11.78 2.95 -0.48
C VAL A 22 -12.47 4.11 -1.17
N THR A 23 -11.92 4.54 -2.31
CA THR A 23 -12.43 5.63 -3.12
C THR A 23 -12.37 5.27 -4.60
N PRO A 24 -13.32 5.73 -5.43
CA PRO A 24 -13.21 5.61 -6.89
C PRO A 24 -12.20 6.59 -7.50
N THR A 25 -11.61 7.50 -6.71
CA THR A 25 -10.62 8.47 -7.19
C THR A 25 -9.38 7.76 -7.71
N LEU A 26 -8.92 8.18 -8.90
CA LEU A 26 -7.66 7.78 -9.48
C LEU A 26 -6.82 9.04 -9.78
N LEU A 27 -5.51 8.93 -9.64
CA LEU A 27 -4.55 9.97 -10.00
C LEU A 27 -3.86 9.66 -11.33
N ASP A 28 -3.24 10.68 -11.90
CA ASP A 28 -2.34 10.52 -13.04
C ASP A 28 -1.03 9.87 -12.59
N ASP A 29 -0.44 9.06 -13.46
CA ASP A 29 0.89 8.48 -13.24
C ASP A 29 1.95 9.57 -13.39
N VAL A 30 2.67 9.87 -12.30
CA VAL A 30 3.66 10.95 -12.30
C VAL A 30 4.95 10.58 -13.04
N LEU A 31 5.18 9.29 -13.29
CA LEU A 31 6.36 8.78 -14.00
C LEU A 31 6.07 8.48 -15.46
N ASP A 32 4.79 8.32 -15.83
CA ASP A 32 4.32 8.15 -17.19
C ASP A 32 3.14 9.13 -17.46
N PRO A 33 3.43 10.41 -17.78
CA PRO A 33 2.40 11.45 -17.93
C PRO A 33 1.36 11.17 -19.02
N GLY A 34 1.61 10.18 -19.90
CA GLY A 34 0.63 9.71 -20.88
C GLY A 34 -0.49 8.86 -20.26
N ARG A 35 -0.36 8.44 -19.00
CA ARG A 35 -1.32 7.61 -18.28
C ARG A 35 -2.07 8.43 -17.24
N THR A 36 -3.23 8.94 -17.64
CA THR A 36 -4.09 9.74 -16.78
C THR A 36 -5.15 8.89 -16.07
N ALA A 37 -5.49 9.23 -14.83
CA ALA A 37 -6.51 8.56 -14.01
C ALA A 37 -6.37 7.03 -13.95
N VAL A 38 -5.17 6.54 -13.61
CA VAL A 38 -4.86 5.10 -13.51
C VAL A 38 -4.32 4.68 -12.14
N VAL A 39 -3.87 5.62 -11.32
CA VAL A 39 -3.19 5.32 -10.05
C VAL A 39 -4.24 5.31 -8.94
N PRO A 40 -4.54 4.16 -8.32
CA PRO A 40 -5.48 4.10 -7.21
C PRO A 40 -4.88 4.74 -5.96
N VAL A 41 -5.74 5.20 -5.07
CA VAL A 41 -5.37 5.90 -3.81
C VAL A 41 -6.20 5.39 -2.63
N ASN A 42 -6.48 4.08 -2.59
CA ASN A 42 -7.12 3.45 -1.45
C ASN A 42 -6.12 3.28 -0.32
N PHE A 43 -6.58 3.37 0.92
CA PHE A 43 -5.77 3.08 2.10
C PHE A 43 -6.02 1.63 2.54
N LEU A 44 -4.94 0.90 2.80
CA LEU A 44 -4.95 -0.49 3.28
C LEU A 44 -4.11 -0.61 4.56
N THR A 45 -4.32 -1.71 5.30
CA THR A 45 -3.57 -2.03 6.51
C THR A 45 -3.40 -3.53 6.71
N ASP A 46 -2.28 -3.92 7.32
CA ASP A 46 -2.06 -5.25 7.93
C ASP A 46 -2.26 -5.25 9.46
N GLY A 47 -2.75 -4.14 10.00
CA GLY A 47 -2.92 -3.90 11.43
C GLY A 47 -1.70 -3.29 12.13
N ARG A 48 -0.57 -3.15 11.44
CA ARG A 48 0.65 -2.47 11.94
C ARG A 48 1.02 -1.26 11.10
N TRP A 49 0.93 -1.37 9.78
CA TRP A 49 1.17 -0.30 8.83
C TRP A 49 -0.13 0.13 8.16
N VAL A 50 -0.17 1.38 7.72
CA VAL A 50 -1.16 1.87 6.78
C VAL A 50 -0.41 2.37 5.55
N TRP A 51 -0.84 1.95 4.37
CA TRP A 51 -0.25 2.38 3.10
C TRP A 51 -1.35 2.65 2.06
N THR A 52 -0.98 3.33 0.98
CA THR A 52 -1.83 3.47 -0.19
C THR A 52 -1.53 2.38 -1.21
N ASP A 53 -2.53 1.80 -1.87
CA ASP A 53 -2.33 0.88 -3.00
C ASP A 53 -1.60 1.51 -4.20
N THR A 54 -1.48 2.83 -4.22
CA THR A 54 -0.52 3.57 -5.06
C THR A 54 0.89 2.96 -4.99
N ILE A 55 1.34 2.50 -3.82
CA ILE A 55 2.66 1.88 -3.65
C ILE A 55 2.74 0.58 -4.46
N THR A 56 1.69 -0.25 -4.40
CA THR A 56 1.58 -1.47 -5.20
C THR A 56 1.64 -1.16 -6.69
N TYR A 57 0.91 -0.12 -7.14
CA TYR A 57 0.94 0.34 -8.53
C TYR A 57 2.36 0.69 -8.99
N TYR A 58 3.06 1.56 -8.25
CA TYR A 58 4.40 2.00 -8.64
C TYR A 58 5.44 0.88 -8.57
N LEU A 59 5.29 -0.07 -7.64
CA LEU A 59 6.14 -1.25 -7.59
C LEU A 59 5.93 -2.13 -8.83
N GLN A 60 4.69 -2.47 -9.16
CA GLN A 60 4.40 -3.34 -10.31
C GLN A 60 4.71 -2.67 -11.65
N ARG A 61 4.36 -1.40 -11.80
CA ARG A 61 4.49 -0.66 -13.06
C ARG A 61 5.92 -0.18 -13.32
N HIS A 62 6.59 0.33 -12.28
CA HIS A 62 7.84 1.06 -12.39
C HIS A 62 9.00 0.43 -11.60
N GLY A 63 8.77 -0.69 -10.89
CA GLY A 63 9.79 -1.36 -10.09
C GLY A 63 10.26 -0.52 -8.90
N LEU A 64 9.46 0.45 -8.47
CA LEU A 64 9.76 1.32 -7.34
C LEU A 64 9.43 0.61 -6.03
N LEU A 65 10.49 0.34 -5.27
CA LEU A 65 10.34 -0.23 -3.93
C LEU A 65 9.66 0.78 -2.99
N PRO A 66 8.87 0.29 -2.02
CA PRO A 66 8.35 1.12 -0.94
C PRO A 66 9.47 1.81 -0.14
N GLU A 67 9.09 2.77 0.69
CA GLU A 67 10.02 3.41 1.61
C GLU A 67 10.75 2.37 2.50
N PRO A 68 12.01 2.63 2.91
CA PRO A 68 12.86 1.61 3.53
C PRO A 68 12.27 0.95 4.78
N GLU A 69 11.55 1.69 5.61
CA GLU A 69 10.95 1.14 6.84
C GLU A 69 9.78 0.20 6.54
N LEU A 70 8.92 0.59 5.61
CA LEU A 70 7.84 -0.28 5.13
C LEU A 70 8.43 -1.52 4.45
N LEU A 71 9.43 -1.35 3.58
CA LEU A 71 10.14 -2.45 2.93
C LEU A 71 10.78 -3.41 3.95
N ALA A 72 11.41 -2.90 5.00
CA ALA A 72 11.98 -3.72 6.06
C ALA A 72 10.90 -4.51 6.81
N HIS A 73 9.75 -3.90 7.07
CA HIS A 73 8.59 -4.60 7.65
C HIS A 73 8.06 -5.68 6.71
N LEU A 74 7.90 -5.40 5.41
CA LEU A 74 7.38 -6.33 4.40
C LEU A 74 8.25 -7.58 4.26
N ARG A 75 9.58 -7.42 4.31
CA ARG A 75 10.55 -8.53 4.24
C ARG A 75 10.45 -9.51 5.39
N THR A 76 9.85 -9.12 6.52
CA THR A 76 9.66 -10.03 7.67
C THR A 76 8.30 -10.72 7.63
N GLN A 77 7.47 -10.46 6.61
CA GLN A 77 6.13 -11.00 6.51
C GLN A 77 6.08 -12.30 5.71
N GLY A 78 4.95 -13.00 5.85
CA GLY A 78 4.60 -14.14 5.00
C GLY A 78 4.06 -13.71 3.63
N PRO A 79 3.43 -14.63 2.88
CA PRO A 79 3.00 -14.38 1.50
C PRO A 79 1.80 -13.41 1.37
N ALA A 80 1.08 -13.13 2.47
CA ALA A 80 -0.07 -12.23 2.49
C ALA A 80 -0.27 -11.65 3.89
N ALA A 81 -0.95 -10.49 3.97
CA ALA A 81 -1.38 -9.88 5.22
C ALA A 81 -2.46 -10.74 5.89
N ALA A 82 -2.36 -10.90 7.21
CA ALA A 82 -3.38 -11.58 7.98
C ALA A 82 -4.65 -10.72 8.07
N PRO A 83 -5.86 -11.30 8.12
CA PRO A 83 -7.09 -10.55 8.34
C PRO A 83 -7.02 -9.68 9.59
N VAL A 84 -7.34 -8.40 9.45
CA VAL A 84 -7.28 -7.42 10.53
C VAL A 84 -8.62 -7.34 11.26
N ALA A 85 -8.59 -7.38 12.59
CA ALA A 85 -9.79 -7.24 13.40
C ALA A 85 -10.48 -5.88 13.17
N ALA A 86 -11.81 -5.86 13.14
CA ALA A 86 -12.59 -4.66 12.80
C ALA A 86 -12.26 -3.44 13.69
N GLU A 87 -11.98 -3.68 14.97
CA GLU A 87 -11.57 -2.64 15.92
C GLU A 87 -10.21 -2.02 15.55
N THR A 88 -9.26 -2.80 15.03
CA THR A 88 -7.99 -2.27 14.52
C THR A 88 -8.21 -1.47 13.23
N VAL A 89 -9.10 -1.90 12.34
CA VAL A 89 -9.47 -1.13 11.14
C VAL A 89 -10.10 0.21 11.54
N HIS A 90 -11.00 0.23 12.53
CA HIS A 90 -11.62 1.46 13.03
C HIS A 90 -10.57 2.46 13.55
N ARG A 91 -9.56 1.99 14.28
CA ARG A 91 -8.44 2.83 14.70
C ARG A 91 -7.60 3.34 13.52
N ALA A 92 -7.38 2.50 12.51
CA ALA A 92 -6.68 2.91 11.29
C ALA A 92 -7.44 4.00 10.52
N VAL A 93 -8.79 3.92 10.45
CA VAL A 93 -9.63 5.00 9.89
C VAL A 93 -9.39 6.32 10.63
N GLY A 94 -9.40 6.29 11.97
CA GLY A 94 -9.12 7.47 12.79
C GLY A 94 -7.73 8.07 12.53
N PHE A 95 -6.72 7.22 12.34
CA PHE A 95 -5.36 7.64 11.98
C PHE A 95 -5.31 8.32 10.60
N VAL A 96 -5.98 7.76 9.59
CA VAL A 96 -6.01 8.31 8.22
C VAL A 96 -6.74 9.66 8.17
N LEU A 97 -7.88 9.79 8.85
CA LEU A 97 -8.71 11.00 8.79
C LEU A 97 -8.22 12.12 9.72
N THR A 98 -7.41 11.79 10.73
CA THR A 98 -6.92 12.77 11.69
C THR A 98 -5.46 12.45 12.03
N PRO A 99 -4.52 12.77 11.13
CA PRO A 99 -3.11 12.53 11.39
C PRO A 99 -2.73 13.30 12.65
N ARG A 100 -2.27 12.60 13.69
CA ARG A 100 -1.71 13.29 14.84
C ARG A 100 -0.43 13.98 14.34
N ALA A 101 -0.45 15.31 14.28
CA ALA A 101 0.77 16.08 14.17
C ALA A 101 1.68 15.63 15.31
N SER A 102 2.85 15.10 14.96
CA SER A 102 3.93 14.84 15.92
C SER A 102 4.52 16.15 16.40
#